data_AF-A0A1B8D0B8-F1
#
_entry.id   AF-A0A1B8D0B8-F1
#
_cell.length_a   1.000
_cell.length_b   1.000
_cell.length_c   1.000
_cell.angle_alpha   90.00
_cell.angle_beta   90.00
_cell.angle_gamma   90.00
#
_symmetry.space_group_name_H-M   'P 1'
#
loop_
_entity.id
_entity.type
_entity.pdbx_description
1 polymer ?
#
loop_
_entity_poly.entity_id
_entity_poly.type
_entity_poly.pdbx_seq_one_letter_code
_entity_poly.pdbx_strand_id
1 'polypeptide(L)'
;MGSIAEDYNDFARYQDIFGQLRLLKSYTHFLLCFPIPEGTSHDTIVEGLRSATLKVTSTFPWLTGKVINEGSGKGSSGLFKVAHCPQWEPPNSILRVKDCSHICPSFAEIMREKGPIKFFNPKDLAPTVAFPQSYQETEDDPACVFALQANIVEGGLLLDIAAQHNIMPGGGILQFLSLLSKVMNGGEITTFEIEQGNRDRRNMVKLLGPDEPIIDLGRYRRPSLLEASIPAVPAPHGKWCMFRFSAASINALKKMASDTSKFVEGITFVSSNDTLTSFIWKRIAAIRLRRMVDPNASSKFVRAVDVRPTMGVPNEYMGHMVYNTFTTLTMREVDELPFPTLVSLMRKNLQEDVNEYAVRSFVTLLDRTPDKTTIMYGGEMQPDTDVAFTSLAQSDLYNVSFGALGKPALLRRPNFIPRTTTSMIFPKAPDGSLDVMVCLSEDDLDQLKADPVWSSHTELIDKD
;
A
#
# COMPACT_ATOMS: atom_id res chain seq x y z
N MET A 1 -40.91 -4.46 -8.71
CA MET A 1 -40.07 -3.45 -9.39
C MET A 1 -38.96 -4.22 -10.08
N GLY A 2 -38.93 -4.21 -11.41
CA GLY A 2 -37.91 -4.94 -12.17
C GLY A 2 -36.54 -4.38 -11.84
N SER A 3 -35.62 -5.25 -11.42
CA SER A 3 -34.20 -4.93 -11.31
C SER A 3 -33.74 -4.45 -12.69
N ILE A 4 -33.40 -3.16 -12.80
CA ILE A 4 -32.62 -2.69 -13.95
C ILE A 4 -31.32 -3.48 -13.87
N ALA A 5 -31.05 -4.33 -14.86
CA ALA A 5 -29.77 -5.03 -14.91
C ALA A 5 -28.66 -3.98 -14.84
N GLU A 6 -27.86 -4.04 -13.77
CA GLU A 6 -26.78 -3.09 -13.60
C GLU A 6 -25.75 -3.29 -14.71
N ASP A 7 -25.55 -2.26 -15.53
CA ASP A 7 -24.49 -2.28 -16.53
C ASP A 7 -23.15 -1.97 -15.87
N TYR A 8 -22.37 -3.02 -15.59
CA TYR A 8 -21.01 -2.91 -15.04
C TYR A 8 -19.96 -2.54 -16.09
N ASN A 9 -20.34 -2.47 -17.38
CA ASN A 9 -19.47 -1.98 -18.46
C ASN A 9 -19.53 -0.45 -18.61
N ASP A 10 -20.46 0.24 -17.94
CA ASP A 10 -20.40 1.70 -17.82
C ASP A 10 -19.25 2.11 -16.89
N PHE A 11 -18.07 2.31 -17.46
CA PHE A 11 -16.87 2.65 -16.69
C PHE A 11 -16.93 4.02 -16.02
N ALA A 12 -17.88 4.89 -16.39
CA ALA A 12 -18.09 6.16 -15.69
C ALA A 12 -18.49 5.95 -14.21
N ARG A 13 -19.04 4.76 -13.87
CA ARG A 13 -19.37 4.37 -12.50
C ARG A 13 -18.14 4.26 -11.58
N TYR A 14 -16.94 4.02 -12.12
CA TYR A 14 -15.73 3.82 -11.31
C TYR A 14 -14.92 5.10 -11.09
N GLN A 15 -15.49 6.25 -11.44
CA GLN A 15 -14.93 7.55 -11.10
C GLN A 15 -15.17 7.85 -9.62
N ASP A 16 -14.09 7.98 -8.84
CA ASP A 16 -14.15 8.36 -7.43
C ASP A 16 -13.31 9.61 -7.15
N ILE A 17 -13.70 10.39 -6.13
CA ILE A 17 -13.04 11.65 -5.77
C ILE A 17 -11.75 11.41 -4.97
N PHE A 18 -11.74 10.37 -4.13
CA PHE A 18 -10.61 10.02 -3.27
C PHE A 18 -9.31 9.77 -4.06
N GLY A 19 -9.44 9.04 -5.15
CA GLY A 19 -8.37 8.62 -6.04
C GLY A 19 -7.86 9.74 -6.94
N GLN A 20 -8.24 11.00 -6.77
CA GLN A 20 -7.91 12.05 -7.76
C GLN A 20 -6.59 12.80 -7.51
N LEU A 21 -5.73 12.28 -6.63
CA LEU A 21 -4.41 12.87 -6.37
C LEU A 21 -3.43 12.55 -7.50
N ARG A 22 -2.97 13.56 -8.24
CA ARG A 22 -2.05 13.39 -9.39
C ARG A 22 -0.75 12.67 -9.04
N LEU A 23 -0.22 12.84 -7.83
CA LEU A 23 1.01 12.17 -7.40
C LEU A 23 0.84 10.66 -7.14
N LEU A 24 -0.40 10.16 -7.15
CA LEU A 24 -0.68 8.71 -7.14
C LEU A 24 -0.75 8.13 -8.55
N LYS A 25 -0.45 8.90 -9.61
CA LYS A 25 -0.31 8.41 -10.99
C LYS A 25 0.88 7.47 -11.09
N SER A 26 0.70 6.24 -10.61
CA SER A 26 1.70 5.20 -10.46
C SER A 26 0.99 3.90 -10.04
N TYR A 27 1.75 2.87 -9.68
CA TYR A 27 1.21 1.57 -9.25
C TYR A 27 1.64 1.19 -7.83
N THR A 28 0.71 0.53 -7.14
CA THR A 28 0.96 -0.24 -5.92
C THR A 28 1.27 -1.68 -6.31
N HIS A 29 2.33 -2.26 -5.74
CA HIS A 29 2.76 -3.64 -6.05
C HIS A 29 2.75 -4.54 -4.83
N PHE A 30 2.27 -5.77 -5.01
CA PHE A 30 2.42 -6.91 -4.11
C PHE A 30 3.08 -8.07 -4.88
N LEU A 31 4.22 -8.55 -4.37
CA LEU A 31 4.91 -9.73 -4.90
C LEU A 31 4.70 -10.91 -3.95
N LEU A 32 3.83 -11.84 -4.35
CA LEU A 32 3.54 -13.05 -3.59
C LEU A 32 4.49 -14.17 -4.06
N CYS A 33 5.17 -14.82 -3.12
CA CYS A 33 6.09 -15.91 -3.42
C CYS A 33 5.49 -17.24 -3.00
N PHE A 34 5.35 -18.17 -3.94
CA PHE A 34 4.76 -19.49 -3.74
C PHE A 34 5.76 -20.61 -4.01
N PRO A 35 5.86 -21.61 -3.12
CA PRO A 35 6.49 -22.87 -3.49
C PRO A 35 5.61 -23.56 -4.53
N ILE A 36 6.20 -24.17 -5.55
CA ILE A 36 5.43 -25.04 -6.44
C ILE A 36 5.30 -26.40 -5.77
N PRO A 37 4.07 -26.91 -5.51
CA PRO A 37 3.89 -28.20 -4.88
C PRO A 37 4.46 -29.33 -5.73
N GLU A 38 5.05 -30.34 -5.07
CA GLU A 38 5.61 -31.52 -5.73
C GLU A 38 4.54 -32.20 -6.62
N GLY A 39 4.93 -32.60 -7.84
CA GLY A 39 4.03 -33.22 -8.81
C GLY A 39 3.10 -32.25 -9.55
N THR A 40 3.14 -30.94 -9.26
CA THR A 40 2.36 -29.93 -10.00
C THR A 40 3.21 -29.32 -11.12
N SER A 41 2.72 -29.33 -12.37
CA SER A 41 3.41 -28.69 -13.48
C SER A 41 3.21 -27.17 -13.49
N HIS A 42 4.20 -26.44 -14.02
CA HIS A 42 4.09 -25.00 -14.24
C HIS A 42 2.88 -24.66 -15.13
N ASP A 43 2.63 -25.47 -16.17
CA ASP A 43 1.50 -25.29 -17.08
C ASP A 43 0.15 -25.36 -16.36
N THR A 44 -0.01 -26.32 -15.44
CA THR A 44 -1.25 -26.45 -14.64
C THR A 44 -1.50 -25.21 -13.79
N ILE A 45 -0.44 -24.68 -13.17
CA ILE A 45 -0.52 -23.48 -12.34
C ILE A 45 -0.85 -22.25 -13.18
N VAL A 46 -0.15 -22.07 -14.29
CA VAL A 46 -0.34 -20.93 -15.21
C VAL A 46 -1.75 -20.95 -15.80
N GLU A 47 -2.25 -22.12 -16.21
CA GLU A 47 -3.59 -22.24 -16.74
C GLU A 47 -4.66 -21.96 -15.67
N GLY A 48 -4.47 -22.48 -14.45
CA GLY A 48 -5.33 -22.16 -13.31
C GLY A 48 -5.38 -20.66 -13.01
N LEU A 49 -4.21 -19.99 -12.99
CA LEU A 49 -4.12 -18.53 -12.83
C LEU A 49 -4.80 -17.79 -13.97
N ARG A 50 -4.58 -18.19 -15.22
CA ARG A 50 -5.17 -17.57 -16.42
C ARG A 50 -6.69 -17.67 -16.40
N SER A 51 -7.20 -18.89 -16.23
CA SER A 51 -8.64 -19.17 -16.17
C SER A 51 -9.32 -18.42 -15.01
N ALA A 52 -8.71 -18.41 -13.81
CA ALA A 52 -9.26 -17.68 -12.68
C ALA A 52 -9.23 -16.16 -12.88
N THR A 53 -8.12 -15.63 -13.41
CA THR A 53 -8.00 -14.20 -13.73
C THR A 53 -9.07 -13.78 -14.72
N LEU A 54 -9.27 -14.55 -15.80
CA LEU A 54 -10.31 -14.29 -16.80
C LEU A 54 -11.72 -14.30 -16.20
N LYS A 55 -12.03 -15.25 -15.31
CA LYS A 55 -13.33 -15.31 -14.64
C LYS A 55 -13.56 -14.10 -13.73
N VAL A 56 -12.56 -13.69 -12.95
CA VAL A 56 -12.65 -12.49 -12.10
C VAL A 56 -12.79 -11.24 -12.96
N THR A 57 -11.96 -11.05 -13.99
CA THR A 57 -12.03 -9.84 -14.83
C THR A 57 -13.30 -9.77 -15.68
N SER A 58 -13.86 -10.91 -16.09
CA SER A 58 -15.18 -10.94 -16.75
C SER A 58 -16.32 -10.52 -15.81
N THR A 59 -16.13 -10.71 -14.50
CA THR A 59 -17.10 -10.31 -13.46
C THR A 59 -16.93 -8.85 -13.04
N PHE A 60 -15.72 -8.31 -13.16
CA PHE A 60 -15.35 -6.93 -12.84
C PHE A 60 -14.64 -6.28 -14.03
N PRO A 61 -15.36 -5.91 -15.11
CA PRO A 61 -14.75 -5.55 -16.39
C PRO A 61 -13.81 -4.33 -16.34
N TRP A 62 -14.00 -3.45 -15.36
CA TRP A 62 -13.14 -2.28 -15.17
C TRP A 62 -11.69 -2.62 -14.81
N LEU A 63 -11.41 -3.84 -14.31
CA LEU A 63 -10.05 -4.31 -14.05
C LEU A 63 -9.20 -4.45 -15.32
N THR A 64 -9.82 -4.65 -16.48
CA THR A 64 -9.14 -4.72 -17.78
C THR A 64 -9.10 -3.39 -18.52
N GLY A 65 -9.59 -2.31 -17.89
CA GLY A 65 -9.56 -0.98 -18.46
C GLY A 65 -8.16 -0.36 -18.46
N LYS A 66 -8.04 0.78 -19.16
CA LYS A 66 -6.91 1.70 -19.07
C LYS A 66 -7.28 2.94 -18.25
N VAL A 67 -6.31 3.51 -17.54
CA VAL A 67 -6.46 4.77 -16.81
C VAL A 67 -6.05 5.93 -17.70
N ILE A 68 -6.95 6.90 -17.85
CA ILE A 68 -6.72 8.14 -18.57
C ILE A 68 -6.83 9.34 -17.63
N ASN A 69 -6.16 10.44 -17.95
CA ASN A 69 -6.30 11.71 -17.24
C ASN A 69 -6.84 12.80 -18.18
N GLU A 70 -8.13 13.12 -18.06
CA GLU A 70 -8.81 14.11 -18.90
C GLU A 70 -8.81 15.50 -18.28
N GLY A 71 -8.69 16.54 -19.11
CA GLY A 71 -8.80 17.93 -18.65
C GLY A 71 -7.64 18.41 -17.76
N SER A 72 -6.49 17.73 -17.81
CA SER A 72 -5.27 18.21 -17.18
C SER A 72 -4.64 19.36 -17.99
N GLY A 73 -4.16 20.40 -17.31
CA GLY A 73 -3.59 21.57 -17.97
C GLY A 73 -3.39 22.75 -17.03
N LYS A 74 -3.33 23.96 -17.58
CA LYS A 74 -3.15 25.19 -16.80
C LYS A 74 -4.33 25.37 -15.84
N GLY A 75 -4.06 25.31 -14.53
CA GLY A 75 -5.05 25.48 -13.47
C GLY A 75 -5.86 24.23 -13.08
N SER A 76 -5.60 23.06 -13.69
CA SER A 76 -6.32 21.83 -13.37
C SER A 76 -5.39 20.61 -13.40
N SER A 77 -5.45 19.78 -12.36
CA SER A 77 -4.74 18.49 -12.34
C SER A 77 -5.39 17.42 -13.23
N GLY A 78 -6.57 17.71 -13.78
CA GLY A 78 -7.40 16.79 -14.54
C GLY A 78 -8.20 15.83 -13.66
N LEU A 79 -8.78 14.83 -14.31
CA LEU A 79 -9.65 13.81 -13.75
C LEU A 79 -9.21 12.43 -14.25
N PHE A 80 -8.75 11.60 -13.32
CA PHE A 80 -8.40 10.21 -13.59
C PHE A 80 -9.68 9.38 -13.72
N LYS A 81 -9.79 8.64 -14.83
CA LYS A 81 -10.93 7.79 -15.17
C LYS A 81 -10.47 6.45 -15.72
N VAL A 82 -11.36 5.47 -15.67
CA VAL A 82 -11.20 4.19 -16.37
C VAL A 82 -11.85 4.30 -17.75
N ALA A 83 -11.14 3.86 -18.78
CA ALA A 83 -11.61 3.75 -20.15
C ALA A 83 -11.39 2.33 -20.68
N HIS A 84 -12.13 1.95 -21.72
CA HIS A 84 -11.98 0.66 -22.37
C HIS A 84 -10.58 0.46 -22.95
N CYS A 85 -10.11 -0.79 -22.90
CA CYS A 85 -8.84 -1.19 -23.48
C CYS A 85 -8.98 -2.58 -24.13
N PRO A 86 -9.27 -2.65 -25.44
CA PRO A 86 -9.47 -3.91 -26.16
C PRO A 86 -8.27 -4.89 -26.05
N GLN A 87 -7.08 -4.38 -25.76
CA GLN A 87 -5.86 -5.19 -25.58
C GLN A 87 -5.96 -6.18 -24.42
N TRP A 88 -6.76 -5.88 -23.39
CA TRP A 88 -6.85 -6.69 -22.17
C TRP A 88 -8.26 -7.20 -21.85
N GLU A 89 -9.27 -6.75 -22.58
CA GLU A 89 -10.64 -7.23 -22.45
C GLU A 89 -10.75 -8.72 -22.86
N PRO A 90 -11.60 -9.52 -22.21
CA PRO A 90 -11.84 -10.91 -22.60
C PRO A 90 -12.13 -11.04 -24.11
N PRO A 91 -11.55 -12.03 -24.81
CA PRO A 91 -10.82 -13.20 -24.29
C PRO A 91 -9.34 -12.95 -23.97
N ASN A 92 -8.82 -11.73 -24.11
CA ASN A 92 -7.45 -11.38 -23.70
C ASN A 92 -7.33 -11.36 -22.16
N SER A 93 -6.10 -11.30 -21.65
CA SER A 93 -5.83 -11.35 -20.21
C SER A 93 -4.78 -10.33 -19.79
N ILE A 94 -4.97 -9.77 -18.59
CA ILE A 94 -3.99 -8.94 -17.89
C ILE A 94 -2.86 -9.75 -17.23
N LEU A 95 -2.92 -11.09 -17.30
CA LEU A 95 -1.88 -11.98 -16.80
C LEU A 95 -0.75 -12.17 -17.82
N ARG A 96 0.46 -11.80 -17.42
CA ARG A 96 1.71 -12.09 -18.12
C ARG A 96 2.41 -13.27 -17.45
N VAL A 97 3.17 -14.05 -18.23
CA VAL A 97 3.98 -15.15 -17.71
C VAL A 97 5.40 -14.94 -18.21
N LYS A 98 6.37 -15.06 -17.30
CA LYS A 98 7.78 -14.91 -17.60
C LYS A 98 8.57 -16.03 -16.94
N ASP A 99 9.46 -16.66 -17.69
CA ASP A 99 10.46 -17.55 -17.11
C ASP A 99 11.61 -16.72 -16.55
N CYS A 100 11.79 -16.81 -15.24
CA CYS A 100 12.81 -16.13 -14.47
C CYS A 100 13.81 -17.11 -13.84
N SER A 101 13.77 -18.40 -14.17
CA SER A 101 14.60 -19.44 -13.56
C SER A 101 16.11 -19.21 -13.72
N HIS A 102 16.53 -18.48 -14.76
CA HIS A 102 17.93 -18.15 -15.01
C HIS A 102 18.38 -16.77 -14.51
N ILE A 103 17.46 -15.94 -14.02
CA ILE A 103 17.74 -14.54 -13.62
C ILE A 103 17.42 -14.25 -12.16
N CYS A 104 16.56 -15.06 -11.54
CA CYS A 104 16.19 -14.94 -10.14
C CYS A 104 16.74 -16.12 -9.32
N PRO A 105 17.00 -15.90 -8.02
CA PRO A 105 17.33 -16.99 -7.11
C PRO A 105 16.25 -18.08 -7.08
N SER A 106 16.64 -19.31 -6.78
CA SER A 106 15.68 -20.40 -6.57
C SER A 106 14.74 -20.09 -5.40
N PHE A 107 13.55 -20.69 -5.41
CA PHE A 107 12.59 -20.49 -4.33
C PHE A 107 13.15 -20.94 -2.97
N ALA A 108 13.91 -22.04 -2.96
CA ALA A 108 14.56 -22.54 -1.76
C ALA A 108 15.57 -21.52 -1.18
N GLU A 109 16.33 -20.84 -2.06
CA GLU A 109 17.24 -19.78 -1.65
C GLU A 109 16.50 -18.53 -1.14
N ILE A 110 15.44 -18.10 -1.82
CA ILE A 110 14.58 -17.00 -1.36
C ILE A 110 14.11 -17.27 0.07
N MET A 111 13.63 -18.48 0.36
CA MET A 111 13.12 -18.83 1.69
C MET A 111 14.24 -18.97 2.73
N ARG A 112 15.39 -19.54 2.36
CA ARG A 112 16.57 -19.65 3.24
C ARG A 112 17.05 -18.28 3.72
N GLU A 113 17.13 -17.30 2.82
CA GLU A 113 17.54 -15.93 3.12
C GLU A 113 16.37 -15.05 3.62
N LYS A 114 15.16 -15.61 3.77
CA LYS A 114 13.94 -14.90 4.19
C LYS A 114 13.54 -13.76 3.24
N GLY A 115 13.90 -13.87 1.97
CA GLY A 115 13.53 -12.95 0.89
C GLY A 115 14.03 -11.53 1.11
N PRO A 116 15.36 -11.30 1.04
CA PRO A 116 15.92 -9.95 1.04
C PRO A 116 15.45 -9.18 -0.19
N ILE A 117 15.26 -7.86 -0.04
CA ILE A 117 14.71 -7.02 -1.12
C ILE A 117 15.61 -7.02 -2.37
N LYS A 118 16.91 -7.23 -2.18
CA LYS A 118 17.90 -7.33 -3.28
C LYS A 118 17.62 -8.45 -4.28
N PHE A 119 16.86 -9.49 -3.88
CA PHE A 119 16.47 -10.57 -4.78
C PHE A 119 15.37 -10.18 -5.77
N PHE A 120 14.64 -9.11 -5.50
CA PHE A 120 13.43 -8.78 -6.25
C PHE A 120 13.65 -7.56 -7.16
N ASN A 121 14.44 -7.74 -8.23
CA ASN A 121 14.67 -6.69 -9.21
C ASN A 121 13.37 -6.35 -9.96
N PRO A 122 12.84 -5.11 -9.85
CA PRO A 122 11.58 -4.75 -10.50
C PRO A 122 11.64 -4.83 -12.03
N LYS A 123 12.81 -4.61 -12.65
CA LYS A 123 12.94 -4.72 -14.12
C LYS A 123 12.64 -6.13 -14.63
N ASP A 124 12.86 -7.13 -13.78
CA ASP A 124 12.66 -8.52 -14.13
C ASP A 124 11.28 -9.02 -13.73
N LEU A 125 10.81 -8.63 -12.55
CA LEU A 125 9.64 -9.22 -11.89
C LEU A 125 8.34 -8.43 -12.02
N ALA A 126 8.42 -7.12 -12.28
CA ALA A 126 7.25 -6.25 -12.28
C ALA A 126 6.78 -5.90 -13.71
N PRO A 127 5.46 -5.83 -13.97
CA PRO A 127 4.94 -5.50 -15.28
C PRO A 127 4.93 -4.00 -15.59
N THR A 128 5.19 -3.14 -14.59
CA THR A 128 5.10 -1.67 -14.67
C THR A 128 5.92 -1.00 -13.55
N VAL A 129 5.98 0.33 -13.59
CA VAL A 129 6.64 1.19 -12.57
C VAL A 129 5.83 1.26 -11.28
N ALA A 130 6.47 1.59 -10.16
CA ALA A 130 5.79 1.74 -8.87
C ALA A 130 5.99 3.13 -8.24
N PHE A 131 5.10 3.48 -7.32
CA PHE A 131 5.19 4.76 -6.60
C PHE A 131 6.56 4.87 -5.89
N PRO A 132 7.27 6.02 -5.99
CA PRO A 132 6.81 7.33 -6.47
C PRO A 132 7.02 7.61 -7.97
N GLN A 133 7.51 6.64 -8.75
CA GLN A 133 7.74 6.83 -10.17
C GLN A 133 6.42 6.90 -10.94
N SER A 134 6.21 7.97 -11.70
CA SER A 134 5.07 8.09 -12.61
C SER A 134 5.33 7.32 -13.92
N TYR A 135 4.26 7.05 -14.67
CA TYR A 135 4.32 6.50 -16.04
C TYR A 135 3.91 7.56 -17.08
N GLN A 136 4.21 7.25 -18.35
CA GLN A 136 3.69 7.93 -19.53
C GLN A 136 2.84 6.95 -20.32
N GLU A 137 1.56 7.23 -20.43
CA GLU A 137 0.63 6.46 -21.24
C GLU A 137 0.74 6.88 -22.72
N THR A 138 0.80 5.88 -23.59
CA THR A 138 0.67 6.04 -25.05
C THR A 138 -0.41 5.08 -25.55
N GLU A 139 -0.79 5.17 -26.82
CA GLU A 139 -1.73 4.16 -27.37
C GLU A 139 -1.11 2.75 -27.44
N ASP A 140 0.22 2.67 -27.63
CA ASP A 140 0.95 1.39 -27.68
C ASP A 140 1.34 0.86 -26.29
N ASP A 141 1.44 1.75 -25.30
CA ASP A 141 1.69 1.43 -23.88
C ASP A 141 0.66 2.12 -22.99
N PRO A 142 -0.61 1.65 -23.00
CA PRO A 142 -1.65 2.21 -22.17
C PRO A 142 -1.38 1.92 -20.69
N ALA A 143 -1.86 2.80 -19.81
CA ALA A 143 -1.78 2.56 -18.37
C ALA A 143 -2.89 1.62 -17.91
N CYS A 144 -2.57 0.34 -17.66
CA CYS A 144 -3.54 -0.62 -17.14
C CYS A 144 -4.12 -0.19 -15.79
N VAL A 145 -5.39 -0.50 -15.52
CA VAL A 145 -5.92 -0.44 -14.16
C VAL A 145 -5.22 -1.47 -13.28
N PHE A 146 -5.00 -2.66 -13.81
CA PHE A 146 -4.50 -3.80 -13.07
C PHE A 146 -3.67 -4.73 -13.96
N ALA A 147 -2.55 -5.25 -13.45
CA ALA A 147 -1.69 -6.18 -14.17
C ALA A 147 -1.16 -7.26 -13.23
N LEU A 148 -1.04 -8.49 -13.74
CA LEU A 148 -0.41 -9.61 -13.04
C LEU A 148 0.77 -10.11 -13.86
N GLN A 149 1.87 -10.47 -13.20
CA GLN A 149 2.99 -11.16 -13.82
C GLN A 149 3.37 -12.38 -12.99
N ALA A 150 3.14 -13.57 -13.54
CA ALA A 150 3.62 -14.83 -13.00
C ALA A 150 5.08 -15.05 -13.44
N ASN A 151 6.01 -14.89 -12.50
CA ASN A 151 7.44 -15.10 -12.73
C ASN A 151 7.82 -16.50 -12.24
N ILE A 152 8.10 -17.42 -13.16
CA ILE A 152 8.49 -18.79 -12.84
C ILE A 152 9.95 -18.79 -12.39
N VAL A 153 10.25 -19.36 -11.23
CA VAL A 153 11.61 -19.52 -10.71
C VAL A 153 11.86 -20.99 -10.41
N GLU A 154 13.12 -21.38 -10.18
CA GLU A 154 13.42 -22.77 -9.82
C GLU A 154 12.70 -23.15 -8.51
N GLY A 155 11.80 -24.14 -8.59
CA GLY A 155 11.02 -24.64 -7.46
C GLY A 155 9.89 -23.72 -6.97
N GLY A 156 9.55 -22.64 -7.68
CA GLY A 156 8.57 -21.67 -7.21
C GLY A 156 7.98 -20.75 -8.27
N LEU A 157 7.04 -19.91 -7.84
CA LEU A 157 6.43 -18.86 -8.64
C LEU A 157 6.35 -17.57 -7.83
N LEU A 158 6.80 -16.46 -8.42
CA LEU A 158 6.66 -15.12 -7.85
C LEU A 158 5.58 -14.35 -8.64
N LEU A 159 4.42 -14.19 -8.04
CA LEU A 159 3.29 -13.48 -8.64
C LEU A 159 3.35 -12.00 -8.25
N ASP A 160 3.77 -11.15 -9.18
CA ASP A 160 3.68 -9.70 -9.00
C ASP A 160 2.29 -9.22 -9.43
N ILE A 161 1.69 -8.37 -8.60
CA ILE A 161 0.39 -7.76 -8.85
C ILE A 161 0.56 -6.26 -8.74
N ALA A 162 0.20 -5.55 -9.80
CA ALA A 162 0.31 -4.11 -9.92
C ALA A 162 -1.07 -3.49 -10.12
N ALA A 163 -1.46 -2.55 -9.26
CA ALA A 163 -2.71 -1.80 -9.38
C ALA A 163 -2.44 -0.31 -9.49
N GLN A 164 -3.10 0.34 -10.45
CA GLN A 164 -2.99 1.78 -10.62
C GLN A 164 -3.58 2.46 -9.37
N HIS A 165 -2.74 3.23 -8.67
CA HIS A 165 -3.00 3.62 -7.28
C HIS A 165 -4.17 4.61 -7.14
N ASN A 166 -4.48 5.40 -8.18
CA ASN A 166 -5.67 6.25 -8.20
C ASN A 166 -6.97 5.41 -8.19
N ILE A 167 -6.98 4.26 -8.87
CA ILE A 167 -8.19 3.45 -9.06
C ILE A 167 -8.37 2.37 -7.99
N MET A 168 -7.28 1.73 -7.58
CA MET A 168 -7.32 0.56 -6.69
C MET A 168 -6.10 0.58 -5.74
N PRO A 169 -6.25 1.02 -4.48
CA PRO A 169 -5.18 0.96 -3.49
C PRO A 169 -4.98 -0.47 -2.96
N GLY A 170 -3.99 -0.67 -2.09
CA GLY A 170 -3.63 -2.00 -1.56
C GLY A 170 -4.79 -2.81 -0.96
N GLY A 171 -5.79 -2.16 -0.35
CA GLY A 171 -7.00 -2.85 0.14
C GLY A 171 -7.81 -3.52 -0.96
N GLY A 172 -7.91 -2.88 -2.13
CA GLY A 172 -8.54 -3.46 -3.31
C GLY A 172 -7.74 -4.62 -3.90
N ILE A 173 -6.41 -4.54 -3.87
CA ILE A 173 -5.54 -5.67 -4.28
C ILE A 173 -5.78 -6.89 -3.38
N LEU A 174 -5.89 -6.69 -2.05
CA LEU A 174 -6.20 -7.78 -1.12
C LEU A 174 -7.56 -8.41 -1.41
N GLN A 175 -8.56 -7.61 -1.76
CA GLN A 175 -9.87 -8.14 -2.14
C GLN A 175 -9.82 -8.91 -3.46
N PHE A 176 -9.10 -8.40 -4.47
CA PHE A 176 -8.87 -9.15 -5.71
C PHE A 176 -8.19 -10.50 -5.43
N LEU A 177 -7.17 -10.53 -4.57
CA LEU A 177 -6.50 -11.77 -4.17
C LEU A 177 -7.45 -12.76 -3.49
N SER A 178 -8.39 -12.28 -2.66
CA SER A 178 -9.45 -13.12 -2.08
C SER A 178 -10.35 -13.73 -3.15
N LEU A 179 -10.79 -12.93 -4.13
CA LEU A 179 -11.62 -13.39 -5.24
C LEU A 179 -10.88 -14.39 -6.14
N LEU A 180 -9.61 -14.10 -6.47
CA LEU A 180 -8.76 -14.97 -7.26
C LEU A 180 -8.58 -16.32 -6.56
N SER A 181 -8.23 -16.30 -5.28
CA SER A 181 -8.13 -17.51 -4.45
C SER A 181 -9.43 -18.30 -4.46
N LYS A 182 -10.57 -17.65 -4.24
CA LYS A 182 -11.88 -18.31 -4.22
C LYS A 182 -12.15 -19.05 -5.54
N VAL A 183 -11.94 -18.37 -6.66
CA VAL A 183 -12.14 -18.96 -7.99
C VAL A 183 -11.17 -20.11 -8.25
N MET A 184 -9.89 -19.97 -7.89
CA MET A 184 -8.88 -21.02 -8.07
C MET A 184 -9.16 -22.27 -7.23
N ASN A 185 -9.91 -22.16 -6.14
CA ASN A 185 -10.37 -23.29 -5.34
C ASN A 185 -11.73 -23.86 -5.81
N GLY A 186 -12.23 -23.44 -6.98
CA GLY A 186 -13.51 -23.90 -7.52
C GLY A 186 -14.74 -23.23 -6.91
N GLY A 187 -14.55 -22.18 -6.10
CA GLY A 187 -15.64 -21.40 -5.54
C GLY A 187 -16.28 -20.44 -6.55
N GLU A 188 -17.43 -19.90 -6.19
CA GLU A 188 -18.16 -18.90 -6.96
C GLU A 188 -18.06 -17.52 -6.31
N ILE A 189 -17.99 -16.48 -7.15
CA ILE A 189 -18.05 -15.09 -6.69
C ILE A 189 -19.50 -14.80 -6.34
N THR A 190 -19.74 -14.40 -5.09
CA THR A 190 -21.10 -14.19 -4.58
C THR A 190 -21.72 -12.92 -5.14
N THR A 191 -23.05 -12.84 -5.17
CA THR A 191 -23.77 -11.63 -5.61
C THR A 191 -23.32 -10.38 -4.82
N PHE A 192 -23.13 -10.52 -3.50
CA PHE A 192 -22.64 -9.41 -2.67
C PHE A 192 -21.25 -8.92 -3.10
N GLU A 193 -20.33 -9.83 -3.40
CA GLU A 193 -18.99 -9.47 -3.90
C GLU A 193 -19.04 -8.78 -5.26
N ILE A 194 -19.93 -9.25 -6.15
CA ILE A 194 -20.15 -8.64 -7.47
C ILE A 194 -20.66 -7.20 -7.29
N GLU A 195 -21.70 -7.02 -6.47
CA GLU A 195 -22.31 -5.71 -6.20
C GLU A 195 -21.30 -4.74 -5.56
N GLN A 196 -20.54 -5.18 -4.55
CA GLN A 196 -19.60 -4.31 -3.85
C GLN A 196 -18.33 -4.04 -4.65
N GLY A 197 -17.83 -5.01 -5.42
CA GLY A 197 -16.67 -4.85 -6.29
C GLY A 197 -16.96 -4.01 -7.54
N ASN A 198 -18.23 -3.93 -7.97
CA ASN A 198 -18.70 -3.07 -9.05
C ASN A 198 -19.48 -1.83 -8.56
N ARG A 199 -19.40 -1.51 -7.26
CA ARG A 199 -20.16 -0.41 -6.65
C ARG A 199 -19.87 0.91 -7.36
N ASP A 200 -20.94 1.67 -7.66
CA ASP A 200 -20.83 3.01 -8.23
C ASP A 200 -20.13 3.94 -7.24
N ARG A 201 -19.02 4.55 -7.67
CA ARG A 201 -18.11 5.30 -6.82
C ARG A 201 -18.39 6.80 -6.80
N ARG A 202 -19.18 7.31 -7.76
CA ARG A 202 -19.36 8.76 -8.00
C ARG A 202 -19.89 9.52 -6.78
N ASN A 203 -20.70 8.85 -5.95
CA ASN A 203 -21.34 9.46 -4.78
C ASN A 203 -21.13 8.62 -3.50
N MET A 204 -20.06 7.82 -3.42
CA MET A 204 -19.84 6.95 -2.26
C MET A 204 -19.61 7.70 -0.95
N VAL A 205 -19.02 8.90 -1.02
CA VAL A 205 -18.90 9.79 0.14
C VAL A 205 -19.70 11.03 -0.11
N LYS A 206 -20.66 11.28 0.78
CA LYS A 206 -21.46 12.50 0.77
C LYS A 206 -20.56 13.70 1.10
N LEU A 207 -20.46 14.64 0.17
CA LEU A 207 -19.73 15.89 0.37
C LEU A 207 -20.34 16.73 1.50
N LEU A 208 -19.56 17.65 2.05
CA LEU A 208 -20.06 18.66 2.98
C LEU A 208 -20.93 19.68 2.24
N GLY A 209 -22.05 20.06 2.87
CA GLY A 209 -22.93 21.12 2.38
C GLY A 209 -22.28 22.51 2.44
N PRO A 210 -22.99 23.56 1.97
CA PRO A 210 -22.52 24.94 2.04
C PRO A 210 -22.28 25.43 3.49
N ASP A 211 -23.08 24.96 4.45
CA ASP A 211 -23.03 25.38 5.86
C ASP A 211 -22.17 24.46 6.75
N GLU A 212 -21.58 23.41 6.17
CA GLU A 212 -20.67 22.48 6.87
C GLU A 212 -19.21 22.86 6.54
N PRO A 213 -18.47 23.54 7.45
CA PRO A 213 -17.11 23.98 7.16
C PRO A 213 -16.14 22.79 7.12
N ILE A 214 -15.24 22.78 6.13
CA ILE A 214 -14.13 21.82 6.05
C ILE A 214 -13.23 22.04 7.28
N ILE A 215 -12.83 20.96 7.95
CA ILE A 215 -11.82 21.03 9.03
C ILE A 215 -10.48 21.56 8.51
N ASP A 216 -9.56 21.93 9.41
CA ASP A 216 -8.21 22.27 8.98
C ASP A 216 -7.50 21.04 8.38
N LEU A 217 -7.26 21.10 7.07
CA LEU A 217 -6.56 20.10 6.29
C LEU A 217 -5.24 20.63 5.70
N GLY A 218 -4.69 21.70 6.30
CA GLY A 218 -3.42 22.31 5.88
C GLY A 218 -2.26 21.31 5.84
N ARG A 219 -2.27 20.30 6.72
CA ARG A 219 -1.29 19.20 6.74
C ARG A 219 -1.24 18.31 5.49
N TYR A 220 -2.27 18.35 4.64
CA TYR A 220 -2.26 17.67 3.33
C TYR A 220 -1.76 18.57 2.20
N ARG A 221 -1.58 19.87 2.45
CA ARG A 221 -1.17 20.83 1.43
C ARG A 221 0.31 20.70 1.12
N ARG A 222 0.66 21.11 -0.10
CA ARG A 222 2.02 21.22 -0.64
C ARG A 222 2.04 22.23 -1.79
N PRO A 223 3.22 22.71 -2.21
CA PRO A 223 3.34 23.54 -3.41
C PRO A 223 2.77 22.86 -4.66
N SER A 224 2.16 23.66 -5.55
CA SER A 224 1.63 23.18 -6.82
C SER A 224 2.73 22.57 -7.68
N LEU A 225 2.37 21.53 -8.45
CA LEU A 225 3.20 20.91 -9.48
C LEU A 225 2.52 20.95 -10.86
N LEU A 226 1.56 21.85 -11.09
CA LEU A 226 0.95 21.95 -12.42
C LEU A 226 1.94 22.36 -13.51
N GLU A 227 2.84 23.28 -13.17
CA GLU A 227 3.88 23.78 -14.09
C GLU A 227 5.10 22.86 -14.17
N ALA A 228 5.23 21.92 -13.24
CA ALA A 228 6.27 20.91 -13.32
C ALA A 228 5.99 19.98 -14.50
N SER A 229 6.92 19.93 -15.46
CA SER A 229 6.99 18.81 -16.40
C SER A 229 7.01 17.53 -15.58
N ILE A 230 6.18 16.55 -15.97
CA ILE A 230 5.95 15.26 -15.28
C ILE A 230 7.24 14.81 -14.58
N PRO A 231 7.26 14.65 -13.24
CA PRO A 231 8.51 14.64 -12.52
C PRO A 231 9.41 13.56 -13.09
N ALA A 232 10.62 13.98 -13.48
CA ALA A 232 11.73 13.10 -13.74
C ALA A 232 11.78 12.06 -12.62
N VAL A 233 12.06 10.81 -12.99
CA VAL A 233 12.35 9.72 -12.05
C VAL A 233 13.19 10.31 -10.89
N PRO A 234 12.66 10.38 -9.65
CA PRO A 234 13.40 11.01 -8.57
C PRO A 234 14.77 10.35 -8.47
N ALA A 235 15.83 11.15 -8.36
CA ALA A 235 17.16 10.59 -8.15
C ALA A 235 17.08 9.65 -6.93
N PRO A 236 17.50 8.39 -7.06
CA PRO A 236 17.37 7.43 -5.97
C PRO A 236 18.14 7.97 -4.77
N HIS A 237 17.40 8.26 -3.70
CA HIS A 237 17.97 8.70 -2.44
C HIS A 237 17.62 7.68 -1.36
N GLY A 238 18.66 7.10 -0.77
CA GLY A 238 18.54 6.07 0.26
C GLY A 238 18.42 4.65 -0.26
N LYS A 239 18.19 3.71 0.66
CA LYS A 239 18.10 2.28 0.41
C LYS A 239 16.88 1.71 1.13
N TRP A 240 16.21 0.78 0.47
CA TRP A 240 15.23 -0.09 1.13
C TRP A 240 15.96 -1.16 1.93
N CYS A 241 15.43 -1.48 3.10
CA CYS A 241 15.95 -2.53 3.95
C CYS A 241 14.83 -3.25 4.71
N MET A 242 14.98 -4.57 4.82
CA MET A 242 14.03 -5.50 5.40
C MET A 242 14.51 -5.97 6.78
N PHE A 243 13.61 -5.89 7.75
CA PHE A 243 13.82 -6.36 9.11
C PHE A 243 12.66 -7.25 9.53
N ARG A 244 12.96 -8.27 10.34
CA ARG A 244 11.94 -9.15 10.95
C ARG A 244 11.83 -8.88 12.44
N PHE A 245 10.61 -8.65 12.89
CA PHE A 245 10.25 -8.68 14.31
C PHE A 245 9.65 -10.05 14.64
N SER A 246 10.28 -10.79 15.55
CA SER A 246 9.72 -12.05 16.03
C SER A 246 8.43 -11.82 16.85
N ALA A 247 7.57 -12.82 16.94
CA ALA A 247 6.37 -12.76 17.80
C ALA A 247 6.72 -12.40 19.26
N ALA A 248 7.82 -12.95 19.79
CA ALA A 248 8.31 -12.64 21.12
C ALA A 248 8.73 -11.17 21.26
N SER A 249 9.44 -10.62 20.26
CA SER A 249 9.83 -9.21 20.24
C SER A 249 8.62 -8.28 20.20
N ILE A 250 7.63 -8.58 19.34
CA ILE A 250 6.38 -7.82 19.24
C ILE A 250 5.64 -7.84 20.59
N ASN A 251 5.54 -9.00 21.24
CA ASN A 251 4.90 -9.13 22.54
C ASN A 251 5.65 -8.39 23.65
N ALA A 252 6.99 -8.41 23.63
CA ALA A 252 7.82 -7.67 24.58
C ALA A 252 7.64 -6.15 24.42
N LEU A 253 7.74 -5.64 23.19
CA LEU A 253 7.43 -4.24 22.87
C LEU A 253 6.01 -3.89 23.30
N LYS A 254 5.06 -4.81 23.06
CA LYS A 254 3.66 -4.59 23.39
C LYS A 254 3.44 -4.46 24.88
N LYS A 255 4.07 -5.34 25.67
CA LYS A 255 4.05 -5.29 27.13
C LYS A 255 4.63 -3.98 27.65
N MET A 256 5.78 -3.56 27.12
CA MET A 256 6.40 -2.28 27.48
C MET A 256 5.48 -1.09 27.17
N ALA A 257 4.82 -1.10 26.02
CA ALA A 257 3.89 -0.05 25.61
C ALA A 257 2.54 -0.07 26.34
N SER A 258 2.26 -1.06 27.19
CA SER A 258 0.94 -1.24 27.83
C SER A 258 0.89 -0.78 29.30
N ASP A 259 1.89 -0.02 29.76
CA ASP A 259 1.86 0.65 31.06
C ASP A 259 0.86 1.82 31.04
N THR A 260 -0.40 1.50 31.39
CA THR A 260 -1.54 2.43 31.38
C THR A 260 -1.36 3.62 32.31
N SER A 261 -0.51 3.52 33.35
CA SER A 261 -0.22 4.64 34.26
C SER A 261 0.48 5.82 33.57
N LYS A 262 1.06 5.58 32.39
CA LYS A 262 1.79 6.56 31.57
C LYS A 262 1.04 6.93 30.29
N PHE A 263 -0.19 6.47 30.11
CA PHE A 263 -0.98 6.81 28.94
C PHE A 263 -1.43 8.27 28.99
N VAL A 264 -1.54 8.87 27.81
CA VAL A 264 -2.25 10.16 27.69
C VAL A 264 -3.73 9.98 28.03
N GLU A 265 -4.34 11.03 28.57
CA GLU A 265 -5.75 11.03 28.96
C GLU A 265 -6.67 10.64 27.80
N GLY A 266 -7.65 9.78 28.10
CA GLY A 266 -8.64 9.26 27.16
C GLY A 266 -8.28 7.90 26.54
N ILE A 267 -7.06 7.41 26.74
CA ILE A 267 -6.61 6.12 26.17
C ILE A 267 -6.52 5.05 27.25
N THR A 268 -7.09 3.89 26.96
CA THR A 268 -7.07 2.70 27.85
C THR A 268 -6.42 1.48 27.20
N PHE A 269 -6.24 1.52 25.88
CA PHE A 269 -5.69 0.43 25.09
C PHE A 269 -4.89 0.98 23.92
N VAL A 270 -3.80 0.29 23.59
CA VAL A 270 -3.04 0.48 22.36
C VAL A 270 -2.98 -0.87 21.64
N SER A 271 -2.79 -0.91 20.32
CA SER A 271 -2.64 -2.15 19.53
C SER A 271 -1.16 -2.51 19.30
N SER A 272 -0.87 -3.73 18.82
CA SER A 272 0.50 -4.09 18.39
C SER A 272 0.98 -3.24 17.20
N ASN A 273 0.05 -2.80 16.34
CA ASN A 273 0.37 -1.92 15.23
C ASN A 273 0.82 -0.53 15.72
N ASP A 274 0.14 0.04 16.72
CA ASP A 274 0.54 1.32 17.32
C ASP A 274 1.92 1.18 17.96
N THR A 275 2.11 0.11 18.73
CA THR A 275 3.38 -0.19 19.39
C THR A 275 4.53 -0.27 18.40
N LEU A 276 4.38 -1.08 17.35
CA LEU A 276 5.46 -1.32 16.39
C LEU A 276 5.79 -0.06 15.58
N THR A 277 4.77 0.64 15.08
CA THR A 277 5.00 1.88 14.32
C THR A 277 5.61 3.00 15.17
N SER A 278 5.19 3.14 16.42
CA SER A 278 5.79 4.10 17.37
C SER A 278 7.24 3.73 17.69
N PHE A 279 7.54 2.44 17.85
CA PHE A 279 8.91 1.98 18.11
C PHE A 279 9.83 2.31 16.94
N ILE A 280 9.40 2.02 15.71
CA ILE A 280 10.19 2.30 14.52
C ILE A 280 10.43 3.81 14.36
N TRP A 281 9.39 4.63 14.53
CA TRP A 281 9.55 6.09 14.48
C TRP A 281 10.51 6.60 15.56
N LYS A 282 10.37 6.10 16.79
CA LYS A 282 11.26 6.42 17.92
C LYS A 282 12.72 6.08 17.64
N ARG A 283 13.00 4.89 17.07
CA ARG A 283 14.39 4.50 16.75
C ARG A 283 14.96 5.28 15.57
N ILE A 284 14.17 5.55 14.55
CA ILE A 284 14.57 6.43 13.44
C ILE A 284 14.89 7.85 13.95
N ALA A 285 14.08 8.38 14.88
CA ALA A 285 14.37 9.68 15.49
C ALA A 285 15.67 9.66 16.30
N ALA A 286 15.86 8.65 17.14
CA ALA A 286 17.05 8.48 17.98
C ALA A 286 18.35 8.46 17.17
N ILE A 287 18.38 7.72 16.06
CA ILE A 287 19.60 7.62 15.22
C ILE A 287 19.86 8.93 14.45
N ARG A 288 18.80 9.61 13.97
CA ARG A 288 18.93 10.88 13.24
C ARG A 288 19.42 12.01 14.14
N LEU A 289 18.98 12.04 15.40
CA LEU A 289 19.44 13.01 16.41
C LEU A 289 20.96 12.98 16.62
N ARG A 290 21.65 11.88 16.31
CA ARG A 290 23.12 11.80 16.41
C ARG A 290 23.84 12.70 15.40
N ARG A 291 23.21 12.99 14.26
CA ARG A 291 23.77 13.84 13.18
C ARG A 291 23.08 15.19 13.04
N MET A 292 21.87 15.35 13.59
CA MET A 292 21.09 16.58 13.44
C MET A 292 21.64 17.72 14.29
N VAL A 293 21.62 18.93 13.72
CA VAL A 293 22.01 20.16 14.43
C VAL A 293 20.88 20.67 15.33
N ASP A 294 19.64 20.64 14.82
CA ASP A 294 18.46 21.08 15.56
C ASP A 294 17.65 19.88 16.09
N PRO A 295 17.77 19.52 17.37
CA PRO A 295 16.98 18.44 17.97
C PRO A 295 15.49 18.80 18.11
N ASN A 296 15.13 20.08 18.00
CA ASN A 296 13.75 20.55 18.10
C ASN A 296 13.08 20.67 16.72
N ALA A 297 13.75 20.25 15.65
CA ALA A 297 13.15 20.16 14.32
C ALA A 297 11.89 19.28 14.36
N SER A 298 10.85 19.72 13.65
CA SER A 298 9.58 19.00 13.56
C SER A 298 9.75 17.66 12.83
N SER A 299 9.15 16.62 13.37
CA SER A 299 9.01 15.28 12.81
C SER A 299 7.54 14.91 12.72
N LYS A 300 7.12 14.53 11.52
CA LYS A 300 5.75 14.12 11.24
C LYS A 300 5.71 12.63 10.97
N PHE A 301 4.88 11.94 11.76
CA PHE A 301 4.46 10.57 11.50
C PHE A 301 3.16 10.58 10.70
N VAL A 302 3.16 9.95 9.53
CA VAL A 302 1.98 9.80 8.68
C VAL A 302 1.54 8.35 8.65
N ARG A 303 0.29 8.06 8.99
CA ARG A 303 -0.28 6.70 8.97
C ARG A 303 -1.34 6.59 7.88
N ALA A 304 -1.18 5.67 6.93
CA ALA A 304 -2.28 5.29 6.05
C ALA A 304 -3.32 4.46 6.81
N VAL A 305 -4.59 4.81 6.65
CA VAL A 305 -5.72 4.20 7.37
C VAL A 305 -6.78 3.80 6.36
N ASP A 306 -7.23 2.56 6.46
CA ASP A 306 -8.42 2.09 5.77
C ASP A 306 -9.66 2.67 6.45
N VAL A 307 -10.38 3.53 5.73
CA VAL A 307 -11.59 4.20 6.24
C VAL A 307 -12.89 3.54 5.79
N ARG A 308 -12.82 2.35 5.16
CA ARG A 308 -14.01 1.57 4.86
C ARG A 308 -14.88 1.33 6.10
N PRO A 309 -14.35 0.90 7.26
CA PRO A 309 -15.16 0.74 8.47
C PRO A 309 -15.78 2.06 8.96
N THR A 310 -15.02 3.15 8.91
CA THR A 310 -15.49 4.50 9.31
C THR A 310 -16.65 4.98 8.45
N MET A 311 -16.66 4.62 7.16
CA MET A 311 -17.66 5.05 6.20
C MET A 311 -18.77 4.00 5.96
N GLY A 312 -18.79 2.90 6.73
CA GLY A 312 -19.75 1.81 6.53
C GLY A 312 -19.63 1.12 5.16
N VAL A 313 -18.44 1.14 4.56
CA VAL A 313 -18.13 0.46 3.30
C VAL A 313 -17.58 -0.94 3.61
N PRO A 314 -18.05 -2.00 2.92
CA PRO A 314 -17.60 -3.36 3.18
C PRO A 314 -16.21 -3.65 2.60
N ASN A 315 -15.59 -4.76 3.02
CA ASN A 315 -14.23 -5.12 2.60
C ASN A 315 -14.15 -5.51 1.11
N GLU A 316 -15.27 -5.92 0.54
CA GLU A 316 -15.45 -6.32 -0.85
C GLU A 316 -15.35 -5.13 -1.82
N TYR A 317 -15.44 -3.90 -1.31
CA TYR A 317 -15.17 -2.71 -2.09
C TYR A 317 -13.69 -2.61 -2.47
N MET A 318 -13.42 -2.52 -3.76
CA MET A 318 -12.08 -2.53 -4.33
C MET A 318 -11.50 -1.14 -4.65
N GLY A 319 -12.32 -0.08 -4.60
CA GLY A 319 -11.87 1.27 -4.95
C GLY A 319 -11.19 2.02 -3.80
N HIS A 320 -10.96 3.31 -4.00
CA HIS A 320 -10.17 4.12 -3.08
C HIS A 320 -10.95 4.51 -1.79
N MET A 321 -10.47 4.04 -0.62
CA MET A 321 -10.98 4.39 0.73
C MET A 321 -9.81 4.46 1.73
N VAL A 322 -8.77 5.21 1.38
CA VAL A 322 -7.62 5.46 2.25
C VAL A 322 -7.61 6.91 2.68
N TYR A 323 -7.42 7.12 3.98
CA TYR A 323 -7.19 8.41 4.61
C TYR A 323 -5.86 8.36 5.37
N ASN A 324 -5.25 9.51 5.65
CA ASN A 324 -4.01 9.55 6.41
C ASN A 324 -4.18 10.32 7.71
N THR A 325 -3.76 9.74 8.82
CA THR A 325 -3.67 10.47 10.10
C THR A 325 -2.23 10.86 10.41
N PHE A 326 -2.07 11.84 11.29
CA PHE A 326 -0.79 12.49 11.55
C PHE A 326 -0.51 12.53 13.05
N THR A 327 0.75 12.42 13.41
CA THR A 327 1.26 12.83 14.71
C THR A 327 2.51 13.66 14.46
N THR A 328 2.54 14.89 14.95
CA THR A 328 3.68 15.80 14.79
C THR A 328 4.25 16.11 16.16
N LEU A 329 5.54 15.88 16.31
CA LEU A 329 6.34 16.15 17.50
C LEU A 329 7.72 16.64 17.05
N THR A 330 8.50 17.24 17.93
CA THR A 330 9.91 17.47 17.67
C THR A 330 10.70 16.14 17.68
N MET A 331 11.82 16.08 16.97
CA MET A 331 12.69 14.88 16.99
C MET A 331 13.10 14.50 18.42
N ARG A 332 13.39 15.50 19.27
CA ARG A 332 13.65 15.33 20.70
C ARG A 332 12.48 14.68 21.43
N GLU A 333 11.26 15.20 21.29
CA GLU A 333 10.09 14.63 21.97
C GLU A 333 9.86 13.17 21.56
N VAL A 334 10.03 12.85 20.28
CA VAL A 334 9.89 11.47 19.78
C VAL A 334 10.88 10.53 20.50
N ASP A 335 12.15 10.94 20.67
CA ASP A 335 13.19 10.14 21.33
C ASP A 335 13.12 10.15 22.87
N GLU A 336 12.71 11.25 23.50
CA GLU A 336 12.72 11.40 24.95
C GLU A 336 11.40 10.96 25.63
N LEU A 337 10.25 11.02 24.94
CA LEU A 337 8.98 10.61 25.53
C LEU A 337 9.01 9.14 26.00
N PRO A 338 8.45 8.83 27.20
CA PRO A 338 8.28 7.45 27.61
C PRO A 338 7.52 6.66 26.53
N PHE A 339 7.99 5.45 26.22
CA PHE A 339 7.41 4.65 25.14
C PHE A 339 5.89 4.44 25.24
N PRO A 340 5.29 4.13 26.41
CA PRO A 340 3.83 4.06 26.56
C PRO A 340 3.11 5.38 26.24
N THR A 341 3.70 6.51 26.60
CA THR A 341 3.15 7.84 26.36
C THR A 341 3.14 8.16 24.86
N LEU A 342 4.24 7.89 24.15
CA LEU A 342 4.30 8.06 22.69
C LEU A 342 3.25 7.18 21.98
N VAL A 343 3.16 5.90 22.35
CA VAL A 343 2.24 4.94 21.70
C VAL A 343 0.78 5.32 21.94
N SER A 344 0.44 5.72 23.18
CA SER A 344 -0.92 6.16 23.51
C SER A 344 -1.28 7.49 22.84
N LEU A 345 -0.34 8.43 22.72
CA LEU A 345 -0.54 9.67 21.98
C LEU A 345 -0.84 9.41 20.50
N MET A 346 -0.08 8.53 19.85
CA MET A 346 -0.34 8.14 18.46
C MET A 346 -1.70 7.47 18.28
N ARG A 347 -2.14 6.66 19.26
CA ARG A 347 -3.49 6.07 19.28
C ARG A 347 -4.57 7.14 19.46
N LYS A 348 -4.37 8.11 20.35
CA LYS A 348 -5.29 9.23 20.56
C LYS A 348 -5.48 10.02 19.28
N ASN A 349 -4.39 10.42 18.64
CA ASN A 349 -4.43 11.15 17.38
C ASN A 349 -5.19 10.36 16.30
N LEU A 350 -4.98 9.04 16.19
CA LEU A 350 -5.76 8.21 15.26
C LEU A 350 -7.27 8.23 15.57
N GLN A 351 -7.66 8.11 16.85
CA GLN A 351 -9.08 8.06 17.25
C GLN A 351 -9.80 9.38 17.07
N GLU A 352 -9.14 10.50 17.35
CA GLU A 352 -9.71 11.83 17.20
C GLU A 352 -9.81 12.25 15.73
N ASP A 353 -8.82 11.84 14.93
CA ASP A 353 -8.67 12.31 13.55
C ASP A 353 -9.45 11.48 12.53
N VAL A 354 -9.65 10.17 12.78
CA VAL A 354 -10.32 9.28 11.82
C VAL A 354 -11.78 9.09 12.21
N ASN A 355 -12.61 9.97 11.68
CA ASN A 355 -14.07 9.92 11.81
C ASN A 355 -14.75 10.29 10.48
N GLU A 356 -16.05 10.05 10.38
CA GLU A 356 -16.82 10.31 9.16
C GLU A 356 -16.69 11.76 8.68
N TYR A 357 -16.76 12.73 9.60
CA TYR A 357 -16.69 14.16 9.25
C TYR A 357 -15.32 14.55 8.67
N ALA A 358 -14.23 14.03 9.21
CA ALA A 358 -12.88 14.25 8.70
C ALA A 358 -12.69 13.65 7.29
N VAL A 359 -13.24 12.46 7.06
CA VAL A 359 -13.23 11.82 5.75
C VAL A 359 -14.05 12.63 4.74
N ARG A 360 -15.28 13.02 5.07
CA ARG A 360 -16.13 13.88 4.23
C ARG A 360 -15.46 15.23 3.93
N SER A 361 -14.79 15.82 4.92
CA SER A 361 -14.03 17.06 4.77
C SER A 361 -12.92 16.91 3.73
N PHE A 362 -12.13 15.83 3.78
CA PHE A 362 -11.05 15.59 2.85
C PHE A 362 -11.54 15.30 1.43
N VAL A 363 -12.59 14.50 1.27
CA VAL A 363 -13.19 14.28 -0.06
C VAL A 363 -13.75 15.58 -0.63
N THR A 364 -14.39 16.41 0.20
CA THR A 364 -14.88 17.74 -0.21
C THR A 364 -13.75 18.68 -0.60
N LEU A 365 -12.61 18.63 0.10
CA LEU A 365 -11.41 19.38 -0.27
C LEU A 365 -10.92 18.99 -1.68
N LEU A 366 -10.84 17.69 -1.96
CA LEU A 366 -10.42 17.19 -3.27
C LEU A 366 -11.39 17.63 -4.37
N ASP A 367 -12.69 17.47 -4.14
CA ASP A 367 -13.75 17.86 -5.09
C ASP A 367 -13.65 19.35 -5.46
N ARG A 368 -13.58 20.23 -4.44
CA ARG A 368 -13.53 21.68 -4.60
C ARG A 368 -12.18 22.24 -5.02
N THR A 369 -11.15 21.41 -5.18
CA THR A 369 -9.80 21.85 -5.58
C THR A 369 -9.53 21.45 -7.03
N PRO A 370 -9.48 22.41 -7.99
CA PRO A 370 -9.11 22.12 -9.39
C PRO A 370 -7.67 21.62 -9.52
N ASP A 371 -6.74 22.28 -8.82
CA ASP A 371 -5.34 21.87 -8.75
C ASP A 371 -5.09 20.92 -7.57
N LYS A 372 -5.39 19.63 -7.77
CA LYS A 372 -5.15 18.60 -6.75
C LYS A 372 -3.66 18.26 -6.58
N THR A 373 -2.76 18.84 -7.38
CA THR A 373 -1.31 18.67 -7.16
C THR A 373 -0.85 19.38 -5.89
N THR A 374 -1.61 20.36 -5.41
CA THR A 374 -1.40 21.02 -4.12
C THR A 374 -1.76 20.15 -2.91
N ILE A 375 -2.23 18.92 -3.13
CA ILE A 375 -2.70 18.01 -2.08
C ILE A 375 -1.93 16.69 -2.19
N MET A 376 -1.55 16.12 -1.05
CA MET A 376 -0.99 14.77 -0.96
C MET A 376 -1.29 14.15 0.40
N TYR A 377 -1.41 12.82 0.48
CA TYR A 377 -1.68 12.09 1.73
C TYR A 377 -0.73 12.42 2.90
N GLY A 378 0.52 12.76 2.62
CA GLY A 378 1.48 13.22 3.64
C GLY A 378 1.72 14.73 3.63
N GLY A 379 1.04 15.50 2.77
CA GLY A 379 1.42 16.87 2.43
C GLY A 379 2.86 16.93 1.93
N GLU A 380 3.55 18.02 2.27
CA GLU A 380 5.01 18.14 2.11
C GLU A 380 5.73 17.35 3.21
N MET A 381 6.59 16.40 2.82
CA MET A 381 7.29 15.50 3.75
C MET A 381 8.78 15.86 3.79
N GLN A 382 9.34 16.02 4.98
CA GLN A 382 10.77 16.26 5.20
C GLN A 382 11.54 14.94 5.20
N PRO A 383 12.46 14.71 4.23
CA PRO A 383 13.18 13.43 4.10
C PRO A 383 13.98 13.02 5.33
N ASP A 384 14.49 14.00 6.07
CA ASP A 384 15.36 13.81 7.24
C ASP A 384 14.61 13.61 8.55
N THR A 385 13.33 13.99 8.66
CA THR A 385 12.60 13.95 9.94
C THR A 385 11.31 13.18 9.87
N ASP A 386 10.62 13.17 8.73
CA ASP A 386 9.29 12.60 8.61
C ASP A 386 9.32 11.12 8.24
N VAL A 387 8.27 10.39 8.64
CA VAL A 387 8.08 8.98 8.27
C VAL A 387 6.60 8.70 7.98
N ALA A 388 6.34 7.97 6.90
CA ALA A 388 5.04 7.52 6.45
C ALA A 388 4.97 6.00 6.50
N PHE A 389 3.93 5.47 7.12
CA PHE A 389 3.70 4.04 7.30
C PHE A 389 2.43 3.56 6.62
N THR A 390 2.58 2.46 5.90
CA THR A 390 1.48 1.62 5.43
C THR A 390 1.57 0.25 6.12
N SER A 391 0.45 -0.27 6.59
CA SER A 391 0.42 -1.57 7.25
C SER A 391 -0.56 -2.54 6.59
N LEU A 392 -0.05 -3.73 6.29
CA LEU A 392 -0.80 -4.89 5.81
C LEU A 392 -0.89 -5.98 6.90
N ALA A 393 -0.47 -5.69 8.13
CA ALA A 393 -0.33 -6.67 9.22
C ALA A 393 -1.66 -7.38 9.57
N GLN A 394 -2.79 -6.73 9.31
CA GLN A 394 -4.15 -7.23 9.50
C GLN A 394 -4.61 -8.21 8.42
N SER A 395 -3.89 -8.30 7.30
CA SER A 395 -4.23 -9.22 6.22
C SER A 395 -3.94 -10.67 6.62
N ASP A 396 -4.87 -11.57 6.30
CA ASP A 396 -4.74 -13.01 6.55
C ASP A 396 -4.15 -13.77 5.35
N LEU A 397 -3.47 -13.06 4.44
CA LEU A 397 -3.04 -13.57 3.14
C LEU A 397 -2.26 -14.90 3.19
N TYR A 398 -1.41 -15.12 4.20
CA TYR A 398 -0.65 -16.36 4.33
C TYR A 398 -1.50 -17.60 4.65
N ASN A 399 -2.74 -17.42 5.11
CA ASN A 399 -3.66 -18.51 5.35
C ASN A 399 -4.57 -18.81 4.16
N VAL A 400 -4.51 -17.99 3.11
CA VAL A 400 -5.31 -18.11 1.88
C VAL A 400 -4.62 -19.03 0.88
N SER A 401 -5.32 -20.06 0.40
CA SER A 401 -4.83 -21.00 -0.61
C SER A 401 -5.29 -20.60 -2.01
N PHE A 402 -4.46 -20.77 -3.03
CA PHE A 402 -4.73 -20.37 -4.41
C PHE A 402 -4.80 -21.62 -5.32
N GLY A 403 -5.74 -22.53 -5.02
CA GLY A 403 -5.88 -23.79 -5.77
C GLY A 403 -4.57 -24.58 -5.83
N ALA A 404 -4.16 -24.99 -7.03
CA ALA A 404 -2.93 -25.76 -7.26
C ALA A 404 -1.64 -24.99 -6.90
N LEU A 405 -1.69 -23.65 -6.78
CA LEU A 405 -0.55 -22.84 -6.36
C LEU A 405 -0.31 -22.89 -4.84
N GLY A 406 -1.31 -23.36 -4.06
CA GLY A 406 -1.21 -23.46 -2.61
C GLY A 406 -1.19 -22.10 -1.91
N LYS A 407 -0.55 -22.03 -0.74
CA LYS A 407 -0.49 -20.80 0.08
C LYS A 407 0.81 -20.01 -0.22
N PRO A 408 0.77 -18.67 -0.20
CA PRO A 408 1.99 -17.89 -0.33
C PRO A 408 2.87 -18.11 0.90
N ALA A 409 4.17 -18.26 0.70
CA ALA A 409 5.15 -18.36 1.78
C ALA A 409 5.72 -16.99 2.17
N LEU A 410 5.64 -16.01 1.25
CA LEU A 410 6.18 -14.67 1.44
C LEU A 410 5.35 -13.62 0.69
N LEU A 411 5.20 -12.45 1.28
CA LEU A 411 4.79 -11.23 0.59
C LEU A 411 5.93 -10.22 0.66
N ARG A 412 6.28 -9.65 -0.50
CA ARG A 412 7.28 -8.61 -0.65
C ARG A 412 6.79 -7.50 -1.57
N ARG A 413 7.58 -6.45 -1.65
CA ARG A 413 7.52 -5.43 -2.69
C ARG A 413 8.84 -5.50 -3.45
N PRO A 414 8.85 -5.52 -4.79
CA PRO A 414 10.09 -5.42 -5.56
C PRO A 414 10.91 -4.18 -5.18
N ASN A 415 12.22 -4.22 -5.42
CA ASN A 415 13.19 -3.17 -5.07
C ASN A 415 13.11 -1.95 -6.01
N PHE A 416 11.93 -1.32 -6.07
CA PHE A 416 11.72 -0.08 -6.80
C PHE A 416 12.46 1.11 -6.16
N ILE A 417 12.43 2.23 -6.85
CA ILE A 417 13.12 3.47 -6.49
C ILE A 417 12.90 3.82 -5.01
N PRO A 418 13.98 4.07 -4.24
CA PRO A 418 13.96 4.48 -2.84
C PRO A 418 13.17 5.78 -2.58
N ARG A 419 12.55 5.85 -1.41
CA ARG A 419 11.91 7.05 -0.85
C ARG A 419 12.05 7.07 0.67
N THR A 420 13.05 7.79 1.18
CA THR A 420 13.53 7.78 2.60
C THR A 420 12.52 8.12 3.69
N THR A 421 11.30 8.50 3.33
CA THR A 421 10.21 8.76 4.27
C THR A 421 9.25 7.57 4.37
N THR A 422 9.50 6.44 3.72
CA THR A 422 8.49 5.40 3.54
C THR A 422 8.84 4.11 4.26
N SER A 423 7.86 3.53 4.95
CA SER A 423 7.94 2.21 5.56
C SER A 423 6.65 1.42 5.35
N MET A 424 6.79 0.10 5.26
CA MET A 424 5.68 -0.84 5.09
C MET A 424 5.81 -2.00 6.06
N ILE A 425 4.71 -2.38 6.71
CA ILE A 425 4.62 -3.60 7.51
C ILE A 425 3.86 -4.65 6.70
N PHE A 426 4.45 -5.81 6.47
CA PHE A 426 3.85 -6.93 5.75
C PHE A 426 2.85 -7.70 6.63
N PRO A 427 2.01 -8.58 6.03
CA PRO A 427 1.10 -9.45 6.77
C PRO A 427 1.84 -10.25 7.85
N LYS A 428 1.13 -10.56 8.94
CA LYS A 428 1.66 -11.38 10.03
C LYS A 428 1.87 -12.81 9.55
N ALA A 429 3.11 -13.30 9.61
CA ALA A 429 3.45 -14.65 9.24
C ALA A 429 2.78 -15.69 10.18
N PRO A 430 2.64 -16.96 9.77
CA PRO A 430 2.04 -18.01 10.60
C PRO A 430 2.72 -18.21 11.96
N ASP A 431 4.03 -17.96 12.06
CA ASP A 431 4.81 -18.00 13.30
C ASP A 431 4.60 -16.76 14.20
N GLY A 432 3.74 -15.82 13.77
CA GLY A 432 3.44 -14.57 14.45
C GLY A 432 4.45 -13.46 14.22
N SER A 433 5.50 -13.67 13.41
CA SER A 433 6.46 -12.63 13.06
C SER A 433 5.89 -11.60 12.09
N LEU A 434 6.49 -10.41 12.07
CA LEU A 434 6.18 -9.34 11.12
C LEU A 434 7.46 -8.89 10.43
N ASP A 435 7.44 -8.90 9.11
CA ASP A 435 8.48 -8.29 8.30
C ASP A 435 8.13 -6.81 8.05
N VAL A 436 9.14 -5.96 8.15
CA VAL A 436 9.04 -4.51 7.97
C VAL A 436 10.07 -4.08 6.96
N MET A 437 9.62 -3.32 5.96
CA MET A 437 10.46 -2.62 5.01
C MET A 437 10.59 -1.16 5.44
N VAL A 438 11.81 -0.65 5.53
CA VAL A 438 12.10 0.78 5.77
C VAL A 438 12.95 1.31 4.62
N CYS A 439 12.72 2.56 4.23
CA CYS A 439 13.65 3.28 3.37
C CYS A 439 14.29 4.40 4.16
N LEU A 440 15.63 4.45 4.20
CA LEU A 440 16.40 5.50 4.87
C LEU A 440 17.60 5.90 4.01
N SER A 441 18.29 7.00 4.33
CA SER A 441 19.63 7.23 3.77
C SER A 441 20.56 6.09 4.17
N GLU A 442 21.67 5.93 3.45
CA GLU A 442 22.64 4.87 3.77
C GLU A 442 23.19 5.03 5.20
N ASP A 443 23.61 6.25 5.54
CA ASP A 443 24.12 6.58 6.88
C ASP A 443 23.09 6.31 7.98
N ASP A 444 21.82 6.73 7.79
CA ASP A 444 20.76 6.47 8.78
C ASP A 444 20.49 4.96 8.90
N LEU A 445 20.56 4.21 7.80
CA LEU A 445 20.36 2.78 7.83
C LEU A 445 21.49 2.06 8.56
N ASP A 446 22.74 2.45 8.36
CA ASP A 446 23.89 1.87 9.07
C ASP A 446 23.82 2.18 10.57
N GLN A 447 23.40 3.40 10.94
CA GLN A 447 23.17 3.76 12.33
C GLN A 447 22.02 2.98 12.96
N LEU A 448 20.95 2.69 12.20
CA LEU A 448 19.83 1.87 12.66
C LEU A 448 20.25 0.40 12.85
N LYS A 449 21.03 -0.16 11.91
CA LYS A 449 21.60 -1.51 12.03
C LYS A 449 22.50 -1.65 13.25
N ALA A 450 23.29 -0.60 13.55
CA ALA A 450 24.19 -0.55 14.71
C ALA A 450 23.50 -0.18 16.04
N ASP A 451 22.23 0.20 16.02
CA ASP A 451 21.50 0.58 17.23
C ASP A 451 21.18 -0.66 18.09
N PRO A 452 21.69 -0.73 19.34
CA PRO A 452 21.49 -1.89 20.21
C PRO A 452 20.02 -2.10 20.59
N VAL A 453 19.23 -1.03 20.70
CA VAL A 453 17.81 -1.15 21.03
C VAL A 453 17.05 -1.72 19.84
N TRP A 454 17.34 -1.24 18.63
CA TRP A 454 16.76 -1.77 17.40
C TRP A 454 17.13 -3.25 17.19
N SER A 455 18.42 -3.56 17.16
CA SER A 455 18.94 -4.90 16.91
C SER A 455 18.51 -5.94 17.94
N SER A 456 18.24 -5.54 19.20
CA SER A 456 17.68 -6.45 20.21
C SER A 456 16.25 -6.92 19.90
N HIS A 457 15.52 -6.17 19.07
CA HIS A 457 14.13 -6.45 18.70
C HIS A 457 13.96 -6.94 17.26
N THR A 458 14.99 -6.83 16.42
CA THR A 458 14.90 -7.12 14.99
C THR A 458 16.00 -8.06 14.50
N GLU A 459 15.64 -8.94 13.58
CA GLU A 459 16.59 -9.63 12.72
C GLU A 459 16.73 -8.87 11.40
N LEU A 460 17.96 -8.59 10.96
CA LEU A 460 18.24 -8.05 9.62
C LEU A 460 18.06 -9.16 8.57
N ILE A 461 17.18 -8.92 7.59
CA ILE A 461 16.97 -9.82 6.45
C ILE A 461 17.96 -9.50 5.32
N ASP A 462 18.12 -8.22 5.00
CA ASP A 462 19.06 -7.76 3.96
C ASP A 462 20.50 -7.77 4.48
N LYS A 463 21.05 -8.97 4.66
CA LYS A 463 22.48 -9.18 4.94
C LYS A 463 23.28 -8.85 3.68
N ASP A 464 24.48 -8.30 3.85
CA ASP A 464 25.37 -7.94 2.75
C ASP A 464 25.76 -9.18 1.91
#